data_AF-A0A7S2YXS2-F1
#
_entry.id   AF-A0A7S2YXS2-F1
#
_cell.length_a   1.000
_cell.length_b   1.000
_cell.length_c   1.000
_cell.angle_alpha   90.00
_cell.angle_beta   90.00
_cell.angle_gamma   90.00
#
_symmetry.space_group_name_H-M   'P 1'
#
loop_
_entity.id
_entity.type
_entity.pdbx_description
1 polymer ?
#
loop_
_entity_poly.entity_id
_entity_poly.type
_entity_poly.pdbx_seq_one_letter_code
_entity_poly.pdbx_strand_id
1 'polypeptide(L)'
;LRFEHWEKRVPMPRMEVDDEVAAEGGVDLRCCLLAQKLQMLQRCIEECGRAKAAAESHQLSSPNRASSSVKASAARGVKHALPLRALHPPHAKLNAPETLPAPPVSEDMLTGVTSSGVDDDDDGLSSMRAAAASAAASKMHRVALQSDMSAFKAANPGCCLEDFIRFHSPRDWIVDENDEEKDDEDSKPRGHLSQRMASPGSEWRRLWQDAPCTPAEEQAPLFLPVTQAEKALHYLETADADELLAQLLACAVNANVSGIVVASAAERQQRGVSASVQALAE
;
A
#
# COMPACT_ATOMS: atom_id res chain seq x y z
N LEU A 1 30.67 3.32 8.58
CA LEU A 1 29.65 4.06 9.35
C LEU A 1 28.29 3.47 8.98
N ARG A 2 28.04 2.21 9.36
CA ARG A 2 26.69 1.66 9.25
C ARG A 2 25.83 2.52 10.18
N PHE A 3 24.83 3.20 9.61
CA PHE A 3 24.16 4.33 10.26
C PHE A 3 23.66 3.93 11.67
N GLU A 4 24.17 4.60 12.71
CA GLU A 4 23.83 4.27 14.10
C GLU A 4 22.31 4.27 14.34
N HIS A 5 21.56 5.09 13.60
CA HIS A 5 20.10 5.15 13.67
C HIS A 5 19.42 3.83 13.30
N TRP A 6 19.90 3.14 12.25
CA TRP A 6 19.34 1.85 11.85
C TRP A 6 19.69 0.75 12.86
N GLU A 7 20.95 0.68 13.29
CA GLU A 7 21.41 -0.34 14.24
C GLU A 7 20.79 -0.16 15.63
N LYS A 8 20.72 1.08 16.12
CA LYS A 8 20.15 1.44 17.42
C LYS A 8 18.63 1.63 17.35
N ARG A 9 18.03 1.56 16.16
CA ARG A 9 16.59 1.80 15.91
C ARG A 9 16.10 3.14 16.46
N VAL A 10 16.93 4.16 16.33
CA VAL A 10 16.62 5.52 16.77
C VAL A 10 15.98 6.27 15.59
N PRO A 11 14.79 6.86 15.76
CA PRO A 11 14.18 7.68 14.72
C PRO A 11 15.14 8.71 14.15
N MET A 12 15.05 8.94 12.84
CA MET A 12 15.87 9.93 12.17
C MET A 12 15.39 11.35 12.50
N PRO A 13 16.31 12.31 12.71
CA PRO A 13 15.93 13.68 13.04
C PRO A 13 15.12 14.32 11.91
N ARG A 14 14.07 15.07 12.27
CA ARG A 14 13.26 15.87 11.32
C ARG A 14 12.60 15.07 10.18
N MET A 15 12.31 13.79 10.43
CA MET A 15 11.58 12.92 9.52
C MET A 15 10.12 12.75 9.96
N GLU A 16 9.54 13.78 10.58
CA GLU A 16 8.12 13.81 10.92
C GLU A 16 7.34 13.84 9.60
N VAL A 17 6.43 12.89 9.45
CA VAL A 17 5.62 12.73 8.25
C VAL A 17 4.26 13.35 8.55
N ASP A 18 3.83 14.29 7.73
CA ASP A 18 2.47 14.83 7.82
C ASP A 18 1.43 13.71 7.72
N ASP A 19 0.28 13.85 8.38
CA ASP A 19 -0.74 12.80 8.46
C ASP A 19 -1.21 12.29 7.08
N GLU A 20 -1.23 13.16 6.07
CA GLU A 20 -1.55 12.81 4.67
C GLU A 20 -0.51 11.87 4.06
N VAL A 21 0.78 12.18 4.21
CA VAL A 21 1.88 11.35 3.67
C VAL A 21 2.00 10.06 4.47
N ALA A 22 1.68 10.08 5.76
CA ALA A 22 1.62 8.88 6.59
C ALA A 22 0.53 7.90 6.13
N ALA A 23 -0.61 8.42 5.65
CA ALA A 23 -1.70 7.62 5.08
C ALA A 23 -1.33 6.98 3.73
N GLU A 24 -0.47 7.63 2.93
CA GLU A 24 0.02 7.13 1.63
C GLU A 24 1.22 6.17 1.74
N GLY A 25 1.54 5.70 2.95
CA GLY A 25 2.62 4.74 3.20
C GLY A 25 3.90 5.38 3.75
N GLY A 26 3.95 6.70 3.91
CA GLY A 26 5.03 7.39 4.63
C GLY A 26 6.23 7.77 3.77
N VAL A 27 6.09 7.75 2.44
CA VAL A 27 7.12 8.21 1.50
C VAL A 27 6.50 9.18 0.51
N ASP A 28 7.01 10.41 0.48
CA ASP A 28 6.52 11.49 -0.40
C ASP A 28 7.23 11.45 -1.75
N LEU A 29 6.52 10.97 -2.77
CA LEU A 29 7.01 10.87 -4.14
C LEU A 29 7.25 12.24 -4.83
N ARG A 30 6.85 13.35 -4.20
CA ARG A 30 7.14 14.71 -4.69
C ARG A 30 8.53 15.18 -4.27
N CYS A 31 9.14 14.52 -3.28
CA CYS A 31 10.47 14.85 -2.79
C CYS A 31 11.57 14.24 -3.67
N CYS A 32 12.79 14.76 -3.51
CA CYS A 32 13.99 14.22 -4.14
C CYS A 32 14.21 12.75 -3.71
N LEU A 33 14.79 11.89 -4.56
CA LEU A 33 14.98 10.46 -4.28
C LEU A 33 15.76 10.24 -2.97
N LEU A 34 16.72 11.11 -2.66
CA LEU A 34 17.43 11.06 -1.38
C LEU A 34 16.48 11.21 -0.18
N ALA A 35 15.56 12.18 -0.20
CA ALA A 35 14.56 12.31 0.86
C ALA A 35 13.63 11.09 0.91
N GLN A 36 13.20 10.57 -0.23
CA GLN A 36 12.37 9.36 -0.28
C GLN A 36 13.09 8.15 0.36
N LYS A 37 14.40 7.98 0.11
CA LYS A 37 15.21 6.92 0.74
C LYS A 37 15.35 7.10 2.24
N LEU A 38 15.50 8.34 2.71
CA LEU A 38 15.51 8.64 4.14
C LEU A 38 14.13 8.36 4.77
N GLN A 39 13.04 8.74 4.12
CA GLN A 39 11.68 8.43 4.58
C GLN A 39 11.44 6.91 4.64
N MET A 40 11.86 6.19 3.61
CA MET A 40 11.82 4.73 3.58
C MET A 40 12.60 4.12 4.76
N LEU A 41 13.81 4.61 5.03
CA LEU A 41 14.64 4.13 6.15
C LEU A 41 13.98 4.41 7.50
N GLN A 42 13.40 5.61 7.69
CA GLN A 42 12.62 5.96 8.88
C GLN A 42 11.45 4.98 9.06
N ARG A 43 10.72 4.68 7.99
CA ARG A 43 9.61 3.72 8.05
C ARG A 43 10.07 2.32 8.42
N CYS A 44 11.23 1.89 7.92
CA CYS A 44 11.82 0.61 8.28
C CYS A 44 12.16 0.54 9.78
N ILE A 45 12.69 1.64 10.36
CA ILE A 45 13.01 1.73 11.80
C ILE A 45 11.74 1.55 12.65
N GLU A 46 10.66 2.24 12.28
CA GLU A 46 9.38 2.18 12.99
C GLU A 46 8.76 0.78 12.95
N GLU A 47 8.73 0.13 11.79
CA GLU A 47 8.19 -1.23 11.64
C GLU A 47 9.03 -2.25 12.43
N CYS A 48 10.36 -2.14 12.39
CA CYS A 48 11.25 -2.95 13.21
C CYS A 48 11.01 -2.73 14.72
N GLY A 49 10.78 -1.48 15.13
CA GLY A 49 10.41 -1.13 16.51
C GLY A 49 9.11 -1.79 16.95
N ARG A 50 8.05 -1.66 16.13
CA ARG A 50 6.75 -2.29 16.38
C ARG A 50 6.84 -3.82 16.46
N ALA A 51 7.56 -4.45 15.53
CA ALA A 51 7.75 -5.90 15.53
C ALA A 51 8.46 -6.39 16.81
N LYS A 52 9.46 -5.64 17.31
CA LYS A 52 10.14 -5.97 18.57
C LYS A 52 9.21 -5.82 19.78
N ALA A 53 8.46 -4.72 19.85
CA ALA A 53 7.50 -4.49 20.93
C ALA A 53 6.42 -5.59 20.97
N ALA A 54 5.94 -6.03 19.80
CA ALA A 54 5.01 -7.15 19.68
C ALA A 54 5.64 -8.49 20.12
N ALA A 55 6.90 -8.75 19.77
CA ALA A 55 7.59 -9.97 20.22
C ALA A 55 7.82 -9.99 21.74
N GLU A 56 8.11 -8.84 22.36
CA GLU A 56 8.29 -8.70 23.81
C GLU A 56 6.97 -8.88 24.56
N SER A 57 5.85 -8.36 24.05
CA SER A 57 4.54 -8.56 24.66
C SER A 57 4.05 -10.01 24.55
N HIS A 58 4.38 -10.72 23.46
CA HIS A 58 4.05 -12.13 23.30
C HIS A 58 4.84 -13.06 24.23
N GLN A 59 6.05 -12.71 24.66
CA GLN A 59 6.82 -13.54 25.62
C GLN A 59 6.22 -13.54 27.05
N LEU A 60 5.33 -12.60 27.37
CA LEU A 60 4.60 -12.53 28.65
C LEU A 60 3.28 -13.31 28.65
N SER A 61 2.87 -13.88 27.51
CA SER A 61 1.64 -14.66 27.37
C SER A 61 1.96 -16.10 26.96
N SER A 62 1.78 -17.04 27.90
CA SER A 62 1.99 -18.48 27.67
C SER A 62 0.99 -19.01 26.62
N PRO A 63 1.43 -19.71 25.56
CA PRO A 63 0.52 -20.15 24.51
C PRO A 63 -0.11 -21.48 24.90
N ASN A 64 -1.35 -21.44 25.38
CA ASN A 64 -2.20 -22.62 25.42
C ASN A 64 -3.05 -22.64 24.14
N ARG A 65 -2.61 -23.38 23.11
CA ARG A 65 -3.43 -23.60 21.91
C ARG A 65 -3.64 -25.09 21.69
N ALA A 66 -4.81 -25.54 22.14
CA ALA A 66 -5.36 -26.83 21.75
C ALA A 66 -5.69 -26.82 20.26
N SER A 67 -5.13 -27.78 19.53
CA SER A 67 -5.51 -28.06 18.14
C SER A 67 -6.84 -28.81 18.11
N SER A 68 -7.85 -28.29 17.41
CA SER A 68 -9.05 -29.05 17.09
C SER A 68 -9.20 -29.25 15.59
N SER A 69 -9.26 -30.53 15.25
CA SER A 69 -9.67 -31.23 14.03
C SER A 69 -10.51 -30.47 12.99
N VAL A 70 -10.10 -30.69 11.74
CA VAL A 70 -10.71 -30.38 10.44
C VAL A 70 -12.24 -30.56 10.40
N LYS A 71 -12.96 -29.47 10.13
CA LYS A 71 -14.28 -29.41 9.47
C LYS A 71 -14.27 -28.20 8.52
N ALA A 72 -15.14 -28.23 7.50
CA ALA A 72 -15.27 -27.26 6.40
C ALA A 72 -14.69 -25.88 6.74
N SER A 73 -13.67 -25.45 6.00
CA SER A 73 -12.83 -24.30 6.36
C SER A 73 -13.69 -23.12 6.77
N ALA A 74 -13.70 -22.79 8.07
CA ALA A 74 -14.42 -21.63 8.56
C ALA A 74 -13.86 -20.35 7.91
N ALA A 75 -14.69 -19.33 7.78
CA ALA A 75 -14.24 -18.01 7.35
C ALA A 75 -13.16 -17.49 8.32
N ARG A 76 -12.01 -17.03 7.78
CA ARG A 76 -10.87 -16.51 8.54
C ARG A 76 -10.47 -15.13 8.02
N GLY A 77 -9.90 -14.29 8.89
CA GLY A 77 -9.47 -12.93 8.52
C GLY A 77 -10.63 -12.07 8.03
N VAL A 78 -11.78 -12.13 8.71
CA VAL A 78 -12.97 -11.35 8.36
C VAL A 78 -12.92 -10.00 9.06
N LYS A 79 -12.97 -8.90 8.29
CA LYS A 79 -13.05 -7.54 8.82
C LYS A 79 -14.49 -7.17 9.20
N HIS A 80 -15.43 -7.41 8.30
CA HIS A 80 -16.87 -7.20 8.51
C HIS A 80 -17.69 -7.95 7.45
N ALA A 81 -18.99 -8.13 7.67
CA ALA A 81 -19.90 -8.71 6.68
C ALA A 81 -20.24 -7.69 5.57
N LEU A 82 -20.33 -8.15 4.33
CA LEU A 82 -20.71 -7.33 3.17
C LEU A 82 -22.22 -7.41 2.90
N PRO A 83 -22.81 -6.36 2.30
CA PRO A 83 -24.17 -6.41 1.75
C PRO A 83 -24.21 -7.16 0.40
N LEU A 84 -23.38 -8.19 0.23
CA LEU A 84 -23.29 -9.00 -0.99
C LEU A 84 -23.50 -10.47 -0.62
N ARG A 85 -24.12 -11.22 -1.53
CA ARG A 85 -24.29 -12.68 -1.43
C ARG A 85 -23.49 -13.39 -2.50
N ALA A 86 -22.95 -14.55 -2.16
CA ALA A 86 -22.20 -15.38 -3.07
C ALA A 86 -23.04 -15.80 -4.29
N LEU A 87 -22.42 -15.87 -5.46
CA LEU A 87 -23.08 -16.25 -6.71
C LEU A 87 -23.46 -17.73 -6.77
N HIS A 88 -22.74 -18.58 -6.05
CA HIS A 88 -23.04 -20.01 -5.96
C HIS A 88 -23.93 -20.33 -4.75
N PRO A 89 -24.84 -21.33 -4.85
CA PRO A 89 -25.59 -21.84 -3.71
C PRO A 89 -24.65 -22.22 -2.55
N PRO A 90 -25.00 -21.93 -1.30
CA PRO A 90 -26.31 -21.49 -0.81
C PRO A 90 -26.54 -19.97 -0.80
N HIS A 91 -25.80 -19.19 -1.61
CA HIS A 91 -25.89 -17.73 -1.63
C HIS A 91 -25.64 -17.11 -0.25
N ALA A 92 -24.66 -17.64 0.48
CA ALA A 92 -24.26 -17.10 1.78
C ALA A 92 -23.79 -15.64 1.65
N LYS A 93 -23.94 -14.87 2.72
CA LYS A 93 -23.40 -13.51 2.79
C LYS A 93 -21.87 -13.57 2.64
N LEU A 94 -21.33 -12.66 1.83
CA LEU A 94 -19.89 -12.48 1.69
C LEU A 94 -19.36 -11.60 2.82
N ASN A 95 -18.06 -11.72 3.06
CA ASN A 95 -17.30 -11.03 4.08
C ASN A 95 -16.21 -10.19 3.42
N ALA A 96 -16.01 -8.97 3.94
CA ALA A 96 -14.85 -8.17 3.62
C ALA A 96 -13.65 -8.78 4.34
N PRO A 97 -12.58 -9.18 3.64
CA PRO A 97 -11.38 -9.68 4.28
C PRO A 97 -10.61 -8.56 4.98
N GLU A 98 -9.85 -8.91 6.01
CA GLU A 98 -8.67 -8.15 6.41
C GLU A 98 -7.59 -8.35 5.35
N THR A 99 -7.00 -7.25 4.89
CA THR A 99 -5.94 -7.26 3.88
C THR A 99 -4.63 -6.76 4.48
N LEU A 100 -3.52 -7.15 3.86
CA LEU A 100 -2.22 -6.58 4.21
C LEU A 100 -2.20 -5.08 3.84
N PRO A 101 -1.56 -4.23 4.65
CA PRO A 101 -1.42 -2.82 4.31
C PRO A 101 -0.55 -2.65 3.06
N ALA A 102 -0.85 -1.62 2.27
CA ALA A 102 -0.04 -1.27 1.11
C ALA A 102 1.40 -0.93 1.56
N PRO A 103 2.43 -1.50 0.91
CA PRO A 103 3.81 -1.17 1.25
C PRO A 103 4.15 0.27 0.85
N PRO A 104 5.02 0.97 1.59
CA PRO A 104 5.61 2.22 1.11
C PRO A 104 6.31 2.00 -0.23
N VAL A 105 6.23 3.02 -1.10
CA VAL A 105 6.83 2.99 -2.43
C VAL A 105 7.73 4.20 -2.60
N SER A 106 8.92 4.01 -3.14
CA SER A 106 9.80 5.09 -3.60
C SER A 106 9.85 5.12 -5.13
N GLU A 107 10.24 6.25 -5.70
CA GLU A 107 10.27 6.50 -7.15
C GLU A 107 11.10 5.47 -7.94
N ASP A 108 12.24 5.03 -7.40
CA ASP A 108 13.07 4.00 -8.03
C ASP A 108 12.36 2.63 -8.11
N MET A 109 11.44 2.34 -7.18
CA MET A 109 10.61 1.14 -7.25
C MET A 109 9.54 1.24 -8.33
N LEU A 110 9.01 2.44 -8.57
CA LEU A 110 8.01 2.68 -9.59
C LEU A 110 8.62 2.71 -10.99
N THR A 111 9.82 3.28 -11.11
CA THR A 111 10.55 3.40 -12.39
C THR A 111 11.32 2.13 -12.73
N GLY A 112 11.63 1.29 -11.74
CA GLY A 112 12.50 0.12 -11.91
C GLY A 112 13.96 0.49 -12.17
N VAL A 113 14.32 1.76 -12.03
CA VAL A 113 15.66 2.28 -12.26
C VAL A 113 16.33 2.55 -10.91
N THR A 114 17.38 1.80 -10.61
CA THR A 114 18.34 2.19 -9.57
C THR A 114 19.31 3.21 -10.15
N SER A 115 19.77 4.20 -9.39
CA SER A 115 20.55 5.36 -9.83
C SER A 115 21.92 5.09 -10.49
N SER A 116 22.18 3.87 -10.93
CA SER A 116 23.39 3.52 -11.66
C SER A 116 23.28 3.96 -13.12
N GLY A 117 23.84 5.14 -13.40
CA GLY A 117 24.51 5.53 -14.64
C GLY A 117 23.83 5.14 -15.94
N VAL A 118 22.86 5.94 -16.38
CA VAL A 118 22.42 5.89 -17.78
C VAL A 118 22.37 7.31 -18.30
N ASP A 119 23.35 7.66 -19.13
CA ASP A 119 23.49 8.96 -19.77
C ASP A 119 22.22 9.32 -20.55
N ASP A 120 21.64 10.49 -20.27
CA ASP A 120 20.31 10.95 -20.73
C ASP A 120 20.23 11.35 -22.23
N ASP A 121 21.25 11.07 -23.04
CA ASP A 121 21.38 11.62 -24.40
C ASP A 121 20.81 10.73 -25.54
N ASP A 122 20.04 9.66 -25.24
CA ASP A 122 19.48 8.76 -26.28
C ASP A 122 17.94 8.61 -26.19
N ASP A 123 17.22 9.01 -27.26
CA ASP A 123 15.75 8.89 -27.36
C ASP A 123 15.25 7.43 -27.22
N GLY A 124 16.09 6.43 -27.55
CA GLY A 124 15.79 5.01 -27.36
C GLY A 124 15.72 4.61 -25.88
N LEU A 125 16.47 5.29 -25.01
CA LEU A 125 16.53 5.03 -23.58
C LEU A 125 15.23 5.43 -22.86
N SER A 126 14.58 6.51 -23.31
CA SER A 126 13.31 6.97 -22.75
C SER A 126 12.18 5.95 -22.88
N SER A 127 12.07 5.29 -24.03
CA SER A 127 11.08 4.22 -24.26
C SER A 127 11.34 3.00 -23.38
N MET A 128 12.60 2.60 -23.23
CA MET A 128 13.00 1.50 -22.37
C MET A 128 12.71 1.79 -20.89
N ARG A 129 12.97 3.02 -20.44
CA ARG A 129 12.66 3.48 -19.07
C ARG A 129 11.17 3.46 -18.79
N ALA A 130 10.35 3.92 -19.74
CA ALA A 130 8.89 3.85 -19.62
C ALA A 130 8.38 2.39 -19.56
N ALA A 131 8.97 1.49 -20.36
CA ALA A 131 8.64 0.08 -20.32
C ALA A 131 9.05 -0.58 -18.98
N ALA A 132 10.22 -0.24 -18.45
CA ALA A 132 10.68 -0.71 -17.14
C ALA A 132 9.76 -0.23 -16.02
N ALA A 133 9.36 1.05 -16.04
CA ALA A 133 8.42 1.61 -15.08
C ALA A 133 7.06 0.90 -15.13
N SER A 134 6.53 0.70 -16.34
CA SER A 134 5.28 -0.04 -16.54
C SER A 134 5.37 -1.48 -16.01
N ALA A 135 6.49 -2.16 -16.26
CA ALA A 135 6.71 -3.52 -15.76
C ALA A 135 6.83 -3.57 -14.23
N ALA A 136 7.53 -2.61 -13.62
CA ALA A 136 7.69 -2.51 -12.17
C ALA A 136 6.34 -2.25 -11.47
N ALA A 137 5.60 -1.25 -11.94
CA ALA A 137 4.25 -0.94 -11.46
C ALA A 137 3.31 -2.15 -11.59
N SER A 138 3.33 -2.83 -12.75
CA SER A 138 2.53 -4.02 -12.99
C SER A 138 2.89 -5.16 -12.03
N LYS A 139 4.19 -5.38 -11.78
CA LYS A 139 4.65 -6.40 -10.82
C LYS A 139 4.15 -6.11 -9.40
N MET A 140 4.25 -4.86 -8.94
CA MET A 140 3.79 -4.46 -7.61
C MET A 140 2.27 -4.65 -7.48
N HIS A 141 1.51 -4.18 -8.46
CA HIS A 141 0.06 -4.36 -8.49
C HIS A 141 -0.33 -5.84 -8.46
N ARG A 142 0.36 -6.70 -9.22
CA ARG A 142 0.12 -8.15 -9.24
C ARG A 142 0.33 -8.80 -7.87
N VAL A 143 1.38 -8.44 -7.14
CA VAL A 143 1.67 -8.99 -5.82
C VAL A 143 0.62 -8.57 -4.80
N ALA A 144 0.25 -7.29 -4.77
CA ALA A 144 -0.80 -6.80 -3.87
C ALA A 144 -2.15 -7.46 -4.19
N LEU A 145 -2.52 -7.53 -5.46
CA LEU A 145 -3.76 -8.15 -5.91
C LEU A 145 -3.84 -9.64 -5.53
N GLN A 146 -2.74 -10.38 -5.66
CA GLN A 146 -2.70 -11.80 -5.28
C GLN A 146 -2.87 -11.99 -3.75
N SER A 147 -2.29 -11.10 -2.95
CA SER A 147 -2.50 -11.05 -1.49
C SER A 147 -3.98 -10.82 -1.15
N ASP A 148 -4.61 -9.86 -1.80
CA ASP A 148 -6.02 -9.52 -1.58
C ASP A 148 -6.96 -10.67 -2.01
N MET A 149 -6.69 -11.30 -3.14
CA MET A 149 -7.40 -12.50 -3.58
C MET A 149 -7.29 -13.63 -2.56
N SER A 150 -6.09 -13.83 -2.00
CA SER A 150 -5.83 -14.88 -1.01
C SER A 150 -6.61 -14.64 0.28
N ALA A 151 -6.60 -13.40 0.75
CA ALA A 151 -7.34 -12.98 1.94
C ALA A 151 -8.86 -13.12 1.73
N PHE A 152 -9.37 -12.71 0.56
CA PHE A 152 -10.78 -12.81 0.22
C PHE A 152 -11.26 -14.27 0.19
N LYS A 153 -10.46 -15.19 -0.36
CA LYS A 153 -10.76 -16.63 -0.35
C LYS A 153 -10.79 -17.20 1.08
N ALA A 154 -9.89 -16.77 1.94
CA ALA A 154 -9.87 -17.20 3.35
C ALA A 154 -11.10 -16.70 4.13
N ALA A 155 -11.54 -15.47 3.85
CA ALA A 155 -12.74 -14.87 4.46
C ALA A 155 -14.05 -15.44 3.88
N ASN A 156 -14.01 -15.98 2.66
CA ASN A 156 -15.18 -16.47 1.93
C ASN A 156 -14.96 -17.89 1.36
N PRO A 157 -15.05 -18.94 2.19
CA PRO A 157 -14.95 -20.31 1.72
C PRO A 157 -15.96 -20.63 0.61
N GLY A 158 -15.46 -21.13 -0.53
CA GLY A 158 -16.31 -21.49 -1.69
C GLY A 158 -16.66 -20.34 -2.63
N CYS A 159 -16.09 -19.14 -2.42
CA CYS A 159 -16.28 -18.02 -3.34
C CYS A 159 -15.65 -18.27 -4.73
N CYS A 160 -16.17 -17.54 -5.72
CA CYS A 160 -15.64 -17.51 -7.08
C CYS A 160 -14.96 -16.16 -7.38
N LEU A 161 -14.27 -16.09 -8.53
CA LEU A 161 -13.60 -14.86 -8.98
C LEU A 161 -14.60 -13.72 -9.15
N GLU A 162 -15.79 -14.05 -9.64
CA GLU A 162 -16.87 -13.11 -9.88
C GLU A 162 -17.37 -12.47 -8.56
N ASP A 163 -17.40 -13.24 -7.45
CA ASP A 163 -17.70 -12.70 -6.12
C ASP A 163 -16.62 -11.69 -5.67
N PHE A 164 -15.35 -12.00 -5.94
CA PHE A 164 -14.24 -11.10 -5.63
C PHE A 164 -14.28 -9.82 -6.47
N ILE A 165 -14.59 -9.92 -7.77
CA ILE A 165 -14.68 -8.74 -8.64
C ILE A 165 -15.81 -7.83 -8.19
N ARG A 166 -16.98 -8.37 -7.81
CA ARG A 166 -18.09 -7.57 -7.26
C ARG A 166 -17.69 -6.78 -6.01
N PHE A 167 -16.78 -7.33 -5.21
CA PHE A 167 -16.25 -6.67 -4.02
C PHE A 167 -15.14 -5.65 -4.36
N HIS A 168 -14.12 -6.06 -5.12
CA HIS A 168 -12.90 -5.26 -5.34
C HIS A 168 -13.06 -4.23 -6.48
N SER A 169 -13.75 -4.59 -7.56
CA SER A 169 -14.05 -3.68 -8.67
C SER A 169 -15.54 -3.73 -9.02
N PRO A 170 -16.41 -3.10 -8.21
CA PRO A 170 -17.86 -3.07 -8.48
C PRO A 170 -18.20 -2.54 -9.88
N ARG A 171 -17.34 -1.68 -10.44
CA ARG A 171 -17.48 -1.10 -11.79
C ARG A 171 -17.31 -2.14 -12.91
N ASP A 172 -16.68 -3.27 -12.63
CA ASP A 172 -16.45 -4.35 -13.59
C ASP A 172 -17.55 -5.44 -13.54
N TRP A 173 -18.57 -5.26 -12.71
CA TRP A 173 -19.77 -6.10 -12.68
C TRP A 173 -20.91 -5.40 -13.42
N ILE A 174 -21.40 -6.00 -14.50
CA ILE A 174 -22.51 -5.48 -15.30
C ILE A 174 -23.78 -6.20 -14.84
N VAL A 175 -24.77 -5.42 -14.39
CA VAL A 175 -26.08 -5.92 -13.97
C VAL A 175 -26.99 -5.99 -15.21
N ASP A 176 -27.74 -7.08 -15.35
CA ASP A 176 -28.67 -7.25 -16.48
C ASP A 176 -29.88 -6.31 -16.30
N GLU A 177 -30.17 -5.47 -17.31
CA GLU A 177 -31.20 -4.40 -17.25
C GLU A 177 -32.66 -4.90 -17.20
N ASN A 178 -32.91 -6.20 -17.41
CA ASN A 178 -34.25 -6.78 -17.55
C ASN A 178 -34.96 -7.16 -16.23
N ASP A 179 -34.36 -6.89 -15.07
CA ASP A 179 -34.93 -7.29 -13.78
C ASP A 179 -35.36 -6.06 -12.97
N GLU A 180 -36.62 -5.64 -13.20
CA GLU A 180 -37.35 -4.81 -12.24
C GLU A 180 -37.50 -5.60 -10.92
N GLU A 181 -36.72 -5.18 -9.92
CA GLU A 181 -36.94 -5.29 -8.47
C GLU A 181 -37.94 -6.37 -8.02
N LYS A 182 -37.47 -7.61 -7.91
CA LYS A 182 -38.02 -8.55 -6.93
C LYS A 182 -36.94 -8.86 -5.92
N ASP A 183 -36.97 -8.10 -4.83
CA ASP A 183 -36.13 -8.22 -3.63
C ASP A 183 -36.52 -9.48 -2.81
N ASP A 184 -36.66 -10.62 -3.49
CA ASP A 184 -36.88 -11.91 -2.86
C ASP A 184 -35.55 -12.40 -2.28
N GLU A 185 -35.55 -12.74 -0.99
CA GLU A 185 -34.37 -13.21 -0.24
C GLU A 185 -33.77 -14.52 -0.82
N ASP A 186 -34.46 -15.19 -1.73
CA ASP A 186 -34.02 -16.40 -2.45
C ASP A 186 -33.59 -16.15 -3.91
N SER A 187 -33.69 -14.92 -4.41
CA SER A 187 -33.28 -14.59 -5.78
C SER A 187 -31.76 -14.65 -5.96
N LYS A 188 -31.31 -15.45 -6.93
CA LYS A 188 -29.89 -15.58 -7.32
C LYS A 188 -29.33 -14.21 -7.72
N PRO A 189 -28.14 -13.80 -7.25
CA PRO A 189 -27.51 -12.58 -7.75
C PRO A 189 -27.22 -12.72 -9.26
N ARG A 190 -27.73 -11.79 -10.07
CA ARG A 190 -27.62 -11.79 -11.54
C ARG A 190 -26.66 -10.71 -12.04
N GLY A 191 -26.16 -10.89 -13.27
CA GLY A 191 -25.13 -10.07 -13.89
C GLY A 191 -23.93 -10.88 -14.38
N HIS A 192 -23.01 -10.18 -15.04
CA HIS A 192 -21.81 -10.77 -15.62
C HIS A 192 -20.59 -9.83 -15.55
N LEU A 193 -19.40 -10.39 -15.76
CA LEU A 193 -18.16 -9.60 -15.80
C LEU A 193 -18.12 -8.68 -17.03
N SER A 194 -17.45 -7.55 -16.89
CA SER A 194 -17.08 -6.67 -18.01
C SER A 194 -16.26 -7.43 -19.06
N GLN A 195 -16.30 -6.97 -20.32
CA GLN A 195 -15.58 -7.63 -21.42
C GLN A 195 -14.08 -7.79 -21.13
N ARG A 196 -13.46 -6.78 -20.52
CA ARG A 196 -12.05 -6.79 -20.09
C ARG A 196 -11.79 -7.94 -19.10
N MET A 197 -12.70 -8.16 -18.16
CA MET A 197 -12.54 -9.12 -17.06
C MET A 197 -12.97 -10.55 -17.44
N ALA A 198 -13.97 -10.67 -18.31
CA ALA A 198 -14.51 -11.94 -18.82
C ALA A 198 -13.55 -12.67 -19.77
N SER A 199 -12.52 -11.99 -20.27
CA SER A 199 -11.56 -12.56 -21.23
C SER A 199 -10.91 -13.84 -20.68
N PRO A 200 -10.98 -15.00 -21.39
CA PRO A 200 -10.52 -16.31 -20.89
C PRO A 200 -9.04 -16.36 -20.49
N GLY A 201 -8.22 -15.46 -21.04
CA GLY A 201 -6.79 -15.32 -20.74
C GLY A 201 -6.44 -14.19 -19.78
N SER A 202 -7.42 -13.60 -19.08
CA SER A 202 -7.17 -12.45 -18.20
C SER A 202 -6.19 -12.79 -17.07
N GLU A 203 -5.26 -11.89 -16.79
CA GLU A 203 -4.30 -12.06 -15.68
C GLU A 203 -5.00 -12.25 -14.34
N TRP A 204 -6.17 -11.65 -14.16
CA TRP A 204 -7.01 -11.78 -12.97
C TRP A 204 -7.42 -13.23 -12.71
N ARG A 205 -7.85 -13.95 -13.75
CA ARG A 205 -8.25 -15.36 -13.61
C ARG A 205 -7.06 -16.25 -13.27
N ARG A 206 -5.89 -15.98 -13.85
CA ARG A 206 -4.65 -16.71 -13.53
C ARG A 206 -4.21 -16.47 -12.08
N LEU A 207 -4.09 -15.19 -11.68
CA LEU A 207 -3.77 -14.82 -10.30
C LEU A 207 -4.75 -15.41 -9.30
N TRP A 208 -6.05 -15.40 -9.63
CA TRP A 208 -7.07 -16.01 -8.80
C TRP A 208 -6.88 -17.52 -8.67
N GLN A 209 -6.55 -18.24 -9.74
CA GLN A 209 -6.29 -19.69 -9.66
C GLN A 209 -5.06 -19.98 -8.79
N ASP A 210 -4.01 -19.18 -8.91
CA ASP A 210 -2.75 -19.36 -8.19
C ASP A 210 -2.79 -18.87 -6.73
N ALA A 211 -3.72 -17.97 -6.39
CA ALA A 211 -3.86 -17.41 -5.04
C ALA A 211 -4.32 -18.47 -4.02
N PRO A 212 -3.56 -18.74 -2.94
CA PRO A 212 -3.97 -19.67 -1.89
C PRO A 212 -5.10 -19.09 -1.01
N CYS A 213 -5.81 -19.94 -0.26
CA CYS A 213 -6.85 -19.49 0.68
C CYS A 213 -6.25 -19.13 2.06
N THR A 214 -5.42 -18.09 2.11
CA THR A 214 -4.65 -17.70 3.31
C THR A 214 -5.08 -16.32 3.82
N PRO A 215 -5.49 -16.16 5.10
CA PRO A 215 -5.86 -14.86 5.67
C PRO A 215 -4.63 -13.95 5.84
N ALA A 216 -4.82 -12.62 5.85
CA ALA A 216 -3.72 -11.65 5.92
C ALA A 216 -2.71 -11.90 7.05
N GLU A 217 -3.17 -12.30 8.24
CA GLU A 217 -2.30 -12.63 9.39
C GLU A 217 -1.29 -13.77 9.11
N GLU A 218 -1.65 -14.72 8.23
CA GLU A 218 -0.82 -15.87 7.87
C GLU A 218 -0.03 -15.65 6.57
N GLN A 219 -0.26 -14.53 5.86
CA GLN A 219 0.43 -14.22 4.61
C GLN A 219 1.84 -13.65 4.85
N ALA A 220 2.71 -13.81 3.86
CA ALA A 220 3.99 -13.12 3.87
C ALA A 220 3.77 -11.59 3.75
N PRO A 221 4.41 -10.76 4.60
CA PRO A 221 4.26 -9.32 4.53
C PRO A 221 4.64 -8.74 3.16
N LEU A 222 3.85 -7.80 2.65
CA LEU A 222 4.17 -7.08 1.40
C LEU A 222 5.37 -6.15 1.55
N PHE A 223 5.63 -5.69 2.78
CA PHE A 223 6.76 -4.85 3.13
C PHE A 223 7.75 -5.63 4.01
N LEU A 224 9.02 -5.67 3.59
CA LEU A 224 10.11 -6.28 4.34
C LEU A 224 11.07 -5.19 4.82
N PRO A 225 10.94 -4.70 6.07
CA PRO A 225 11.67 -3.54 6.56
C PRO A 225 13.20 -3.68 6.46
N VAL A 226 13.73 -4.86 6.79
CA VAL A 226 15.18 -5.10 6.77
C VAL A 226 15.73 -5.00 5.34
N THR A 227 15.09 -5.67 4.38
CA THR A 227 15.50 -5.63 2.97
C THR A 227 15.40 -4.22 2.40
N GLN A 228 14.37 -3.46 2.76
CA GLN A 228 14.19 -2.10 2.25
C GLN A 228 15.17 -1.11 2.87
N ALA A 229 15.48 -1.25 4.16
CA ALA A 229 16.53 -0.49 4.81
C ALA A 229 17.91 -0.78 4.19
N GLU A 230 18.24 -2.05 3.94
CA GLU A 230 19.50 -2.42 3.27
C GLU A 230 19.62 -1.80 1.89
N LYS A 231 18.54 -1.80 1.09
CA LYS A 231 18.51 -1.13 -0.22
C LYS A 231 18.69 0.39 -0.10
N ALA A 232 18.02 1.01 0.87
CA ALA A 232 18.15 2.46 1.10
C ALA A 232 19.57 2.84 1.55
N LEU A 233 20.16 2.07 2.47
CA LEU A 233 21.53 2.26 2.94
C LEU A 233 22.54 2.02 1.82
N HIS A 234 22.34 0.98 1.00
CA HIS A 234 23.18 0.70 -0.15
C HIS A 234 23.19 1.88 -1.12
N TYR A 235 22.01 2.43 -1.45
CA TYR A 235 21.92 3.65 -2.26
C TYR A 235 22.73 4.80 -1.67
N LEU A 236 22.62 5.05 -0.36
CA LEU A 236 23.37 6.13 0.30
C LEU A 236 24.89 5.90 0.28
N GLU A 237 25.34 4.64 0.27
CA GLU A 237 26.76 4.26 0.25
C GLU A 237 27.36 4.26 -1.15
N THR A 238 26.56 4.01 -2.19
CA THR A 238 27.03 3.84 -3.57
C THR A 238 26.60 4.94 -4.53
N ALA A 239 25.79 5.91 -4.10
CA ALA A 239 25.39 7.03 -4.93
C ALA A 239 26.61 7.84 -5.39
N ASP A 240 26.58 8.29 -6.64
CA ASP A 240 27.63 9.14 -7.20
C ASP A 240 27.64 10.50 -6.49
N ALA A 241 28.83 11.05 -6.28
CA ALA A 241 29.01 12.22 -5.41
C ALA A 241 28.31 13.49 -5.96
N ASP A 242 28.27 13.62 -7.28
CA ASP A 242 27.59 14.70 -7.99
C ASP A 242 26.06 14.55 -7.94
N GLU A 243 25.54 13.34 -8.15
CA GLU A 243 24.11 13.04 -7.99
C GLU A 243 23.68 13.31 -6.54
N LEU A 244 24.44 12.83 -5.56
CA LEU A 244 24.14 13.04 -4.16
C LEU A 244 24.16 14.53 -3.79
N LEU A 245 25.10 15.31 -4.33
CA LEU A 245 25.15 16.75 -4.13
C LEU A 245 23.92 17.45 -4.72
N ALA A 246 23.51 17.08 -5.94
CA ALA A 246 22.30 17.62 -6.57
C ALA A 246 21.04 17.29 -5.76
N GLN A 247 20.91 16.05 -5.30
CA GLN A 247 19.80 15.60 -4.45
C GLN A 247 19.79 16.33 -3.09
N LEU A 248 20.96 16.52 -2.46
CA LEU A 248 21.08 17.31 -1.22
C LEU A 248 20.62 18.75 -1.41
N LEU A 249 21.01 19.39 -2.51
CA LEU A 249 20.57 20.75 -2.85
C LEU A 249 19.05 20.80 -3.08
N ALA A 250 18.48 19.87 -3.83
CA ALA A 250 17.04 19.79 -4.06
C ALA A 250 16.27 19.66 -2.74
N CYS A 251 16.75 18.79 -1.85
CA CYS A 251 16.14 18.58 -0.56
C CYS A 251 16.31 19.79 0.39
N ALA A 252 17.44 20.51 0.34
CA ALA A 252 17.62 21.76 1.09
C ALA A 252 16.71 22.89 0.57
N VAL A 253 16.54 23.02 -0.74
CA VAL A 253 15.63 24.01 -1.33
C VAL A 253 14.18 23.70 -0.93
N ASN A 254 13.76 22.44 -1.03
CA ASN A 254 12.40 22.04 -0.67
C ASN A 254 12.08 22.33 0.80
N ALA A 255 13.01 22.00 1.71
CA ALA A 255 12.86 22.31 3.14
C ALA A 255 12.71 23.82 3.41
N ASN A 256 13.46 24.66 2.69
CA ASN A 256 13.39 26.12 2.85
C ASN A 256 12.11 26.71 2.25
N VAL A 257 11.65 26.23 1.10
CA VAL A 257 10.40 26.69 0.48
C VAL A 257 9.21 26.35 1.37
N SER A 258 9.13 25.11 1.90
CA SER A 258 8.10 24.72 2.85
C SER A 258 8.14 25.58 4.11
N GLY A 259 9.33 25.89 4.63
CA GLY A 259 9.49 26.82 5.76
C GLY A 259 8.93 28.22 5.48
N ILE A 260 9.18 28.77 4.29
CA ILE A 260 8.68 30.09 3.88
C ILE A 260 7.15 30.09 3.71
N VAL A 261 6.58 29.03 3.12
CA VAL A 261 5.13 28.91 2.92
C VAL A 261 4.41 28.82 4.27
N VAL A 262 4.92 28.00 5.20
CA VAL A 262 4.35 27.87 6.55
C VAL A 262 4.49 29.18 7.33
N ALA A 263 5.64 29.86 7.25
CA ALA A 263 5.83 31.17 7.87
C ALA A 263 4.85 32.21 7.30
N SER A 264 4.64 32.22 5.97
CA SER A 264 3.70 33.14 5.32
C SER A 264 2.24 32.83 5.68
N ALA A 265 1.87 31.55 5.82
CA ALA A 265 0.54 31.14 6.27
C ALA A 265 0.29 31.55 7.72
N ALA A 266 1.27 31.37 8.61
CA ALA A 266 1.20 31.82 10.00
C ALA A 266 1.05 33.35 10.12
N GLU A 267 1.80 34.11 9.31
CA GLU A 267 1.65 35.58 9.25
C GLU A 267 0.25 36.01 8.77
N ARG A 268 -0.33 35.31 7.79
CA ARG A 268 -1.69 35.58 7.30
C ARG A 268 -2.74 35.27 8.36
N GLN A 269 -2.61 34.14 9.07
CA GLN A 269 -3.47 33.77 10.18
C GLN A 269 -3.42 34.84 11.29
N GLN A 270 -2.22 35.29 11.65
CA GLN A 270 -2.02 36.28 12.71
C GLN A 270 -2.58 37.65 12.33
N ARG A 271 -2.45 38.07 11.06
CA ARG A 271 -3.12 39.28 10.54
C ARG A 271 -4.64 39.16 10.53
N GLY A 272 -5.18 37.99 10.18
CA GLY A 272 -6.62 37.74 10.21
C GLY A 272 -7.20 37.82 11.62
N VAL A 273 -6.56 37.18 12.59
CA VAL A 273 -6.96 37.25 14.00
C VAL A 273 -6.89 38.69 14.54
N SER A 274 -5.82 39.43 14.22
CA SER A 274 -5.68 40.83 14.63
C SER A 274 -6.78 41.73 14.06
N ALA A 275 -7.17 41.52 12.79
CA ALA A 275 -8.24 42.27 12.15
C ALA A 275 -9.62 41.96 12.76
N SER A 276 -9.89 40.69 13.10
CA SER A 276 -11.13 40.28 13.77
C SER A 276 -11.24 40.83 15.20
N VAL A 277 -10.13 40.88 15.95
CA VAL A 277 -10.11 41.46 17.30
C VAL A 277 -10.39 42.97 17.26
N GLN A 278 -9.85 43.67 16.26
CA GLN A 278 -10.07 45.11 16.09
C GLN A 278 -11.53 45.42 15.70
N ALA A 279 -12.14 44.61 14.84
CA ALA A 279 -13.55 44.75 14.46
C ALA A 279 -14.57 44.43 15.58
N LEU A 280 -14.16 43.69 16.62
CA LEU A 280 -14.98 43.41 17.81
C LEU A 280 -14.84 44.49 18.91
N ALA A 281 -13.86 45.39 18.77
CA ALA A 281 -13.59 46.46 19.73
C ALA A 281 -14.22 47.82 19.33
N GLU A 282 -14.84 47.89 18.15
CA GLU A 282 -15.62 49.03 17.63
C GLU A 282 -17.13 48.77 17.75
#